data_AF-A0A2W4PUG4-F1
#
_entry.id   AF-A0A2W4PUG4-F1
#
_cell.length_a   1.000
_cell.length_b   1.000
_cell.length_c   1.000
_cell.angle_alpha   90.00
_cell.angle_beta   90.00
_cell.angle_gamma   90.00
#
_symmetry.space_group_name_H-M   'P 1'
#
loop_
_entity.id
_entity.type
_entity.pdbx_description
1 polymer ?
#
loop_
_entity_poly.entity_id
_entity_poly.type
_entity_poly.pdbx_seq_one_letter_code
_entity_poly.pdbx_strand_id
1 'polypeptide(L)'
;MPDHILIAVAWPYANGPRHIGHVAGFGVPSDIFARYHRLKGNRVLMISGTDEHGTPITLAADKEGLTPREVADRYNKVIGDDLYNLGLSYDIFTRTTTRNHYRVTQDLFTTLYEKGYIFRKETLGAFSASTGRTLPDRYIEGTCPICGYTEARGDQCDNCGNQLDPVDLINPRSKIDGTPPEFRQTEHFFLDLPAFAEQLRTWIEAQEHWRPNVRAFSLNFIKELKPRAITRDLEWGVPIPLPEYEHRDDKKIYVWFDAVIGYLSASIEWAKNRGTPDAWREWWQNPQSRHYY
;
A
#
# COMPACT_ATOMS: atom_id res chain seq x y z
N MET A 1 15.74 23.97 -21.49
CA MET A 1 14.26 23.84 -21.45
C MET A 1 13.87 23.46 -20.03
N PRO A 2 12.68 23.81 -19.54
CA PRO A 2 12.27 23.42 -18.19
C PRO A 2 12.07 21.91 -18.09
N ASP A 3 12.65 21.26 -17.08
CA ASP A 3 12.49 19.82 -16.84
C ASP A 3 11.09 19.53 -16.27
N HIS A 4 10.53 18.36 -16.56
CA HIS A 4 9.35 17.84 -15.85
C HIS A 4 9.82 17.03 -14.63
N ILE A 5 9.39 17.47 -13.45
CA ILE A 5 9.79 16.88 -12.16
C ILE A 5 8.54 16.36 -11.46
N LEU A 6 8.44 15.04 -11.32
CA LEU A 6 7.39 14.39 -10.53
C LEU A 6 7.91 14.18 -9.10
N ILE A 7 7.17 14.65 -8.11
CA ILE A 7 7.46 14.44 -6.69
C ILE A 7 6.28 13.69 -6.09
N ALA A 8 6.44 12.38 -5.94
CA ALA A 8 5.45 11.41 -5.50
C ALA A 8 5.61 11.13 -4.00
N VAL A 9 4.92 11.90 -3.17
CA VAL A 9 5.12 11.89 -1.72
C VAL A 9 4.29 10.79 -1.07
N ALA A 10 4.91 9.99 -0.21
CA ALA A 10 4.29 8.88 0.53
C ALA A 10 2.91 9.24 1.10
N TRP A 11 1.95 8.33 0.93
CA TRP A 11 0.55 8.54 1.29
C TRP A 11 0.33 8.17 2.75
N PRO A 12 -0.04 9.12 3.63
CA PRO A 12 -0.38 8.80 5.01
C PRO A 12 -1.63 7.93 5.12
N TYR A 13 -1.54 6.85 5.91
CA TYR A 13 -2.71 6.05 6.30
C TYR A 13 -3.76 6.88 7.03
N ALA A 14 -5.01 6.79 6.59
CA ALA A 14 -6.16 7.51 7.15
C ALA A 14 -6.79 6.81 8.37
N ASN A 15 -5.97 6.32 9.30
CA ASN A 15 -6.40 5.63 10.52
C ASN A 15 -6.06 6.40 11.81
N GLY A 16 -5.65 7.67 11.69
CA GLY A 16 -5.20 8.49 12.81
C GLY A 16 -4.55 9.81 12.39
N PRO A 17 -4.39 10.76 13.33
CA PRO A 17 -3.73 12.04 13.07
C PRO A 17 -2.24 11.86 12.74
N ARG A 18 -1.62 12.87 12.13
CA ARG A 18 -0.18 12.84 11.85
C ARG A 18 0.63 13.40 13.02
N HIS A 19 1.81 12.82 13.21
CA HIS A 19 2.83 13.28 14.15
C HIS A 19 4.04 13.90 13.43
N ILE A 20 4.95 14.50 14.20
CA ILE A 20 6.17 15.19 13.71
C ILE A 20 7.05 14.34 12.79
N GLY A 21 7.08 13.02 12.98
CA GLY A 21 7.77 12.11 12.06
C GLY A 21 7.29 12.18 10.60
N HIS A 22 6.01 12.47 10.34
CA HIS A 22 5.51 12.67 8.97
C HIS A 22 5.94 14.02 8.39
N VAL A 23 5.91 15.06 9.23
CA VAL A 23 6.36 16.41 8.89
C VAL A 23 7.85 16.40 8.51
N ALA A 24 8.68 15.81 9.37
CA ALA A 24 10.13 15.71 9.15
C ALA A 24 10.51 14.66 8.10
N GLY A 25 9.71 13.59 7.98
CA GLY A 25 10.00 12.46 7.10
C GLY A 25 9.70 12.75 5.63
N PHE A 26 8.46 13.16 5.32
CA PHE A 26 8.05 13.41 3.94
C PHE A 26 7.57 14.84 3.71
N GLY A 27 6.87 15.47 4.67
CA GLY A 27 6.16 16.72 4.46
C GLY A 27 7.08 17.87 4.06
N VAL A 28 7.91 18.32 5.00
CA VAL A 28 8.83 19.45 4.80
C VAL A 28 9.91 19.14 3.75
N PRO A 29 10.57 17.97 3.73
CA PRO A 29 11.60 17.70 2.72
C PRO A 29 11.09 17.75 1.28
N SER A 30 9.91 17.17 1.01
CA SER A 30 9.34 17.16 -0.34
C SER A 30 8.90 18.56 -0.79
N ASP A 31 8.35 19.36 0.13
CA ASP A 31 7.91 20.73 -0.17
C ASP A 31 9.09 21.67 -0.45
N ILE A 32 10.17 21.59 0.33
CA ILE A 32 11.40 22.34 0.07
C ILE A 32 11.94 22.01 -1.33
N PHE A 33 11.97 20.71 -1.68
CA PHE A 33 12.45 20.24 -2.98
C PHE A 33 11.56 20.73 -4.13
N ALA A 34 10.23 20.68 -3.97
CA ALA A 34 9.28 21.18 -4.94
C ALA A 34 9.46 22.69 -5.18
N ARG A 35 9.57 23.48 -4.11
CA ARG A 35 9.80 24.93 -4.19
C ARG A 35 11.10 25.27 -4.88
N TYR A 36 12.19 24.56 -4.56
CA TYR A 36 13.47 24.72 -5.25
C TYR A 36 13.33 24.50 -6.77
N HIS A 37 12.70 23.40 -7.19
CA HIS A 37 12.55 23.10 -8.61
C HIS A 37 11.63 24.09 -9.34
N ARG A 38 10.56 24.57 -8.68
CA ARG A 38 9.70 25.63 -9.21
C ARG A 38 10.46 26.95 -9.39
N LEU A 39 11.26 27.36 -8.39
CA LEU A 39 12.10 28.57 -8.48
C LEU A 39 13.18 28.48 -9.55
N LYS A 40 13.72 27.27 -9.80
CA LYS A 40 14.66 27.00 -10.90
C LYS A 40 13.99 27.08 -12.28
N GLY A 41 12.66 27.18 -12.35
CA GLY A 41 11.88 27.25 -13.60
C GLY A 41 11.43 25.90 -14.14
N ASN A 42 11.58 24.80 -13.38
CA ASN A 42 11.10 23.48 -13.81
C ASN A 42 9.58 23.36 -13.64
N ARG A 43 8.99 22.42 -14.38
CA ARG A 43 7.58 22.03 -14.27
C ARG A 43 7.45 20.93 -13.22
N VAL A 44 7.00 21.32 -12.03
CA VAL A 44 6.82 20.40 -10.90
C VAL A 44 5.38 19.89 -10.87
N LEU A 45 5.23 18.58 -10.62
CA LEU A 45 3.99 17.94 -10.24
C LEU A 45 4.25 17.22 -8.90
N MET A 46 3.87 17.87 -7.80
CA MET A 46 3.99 17.34 -6.45
C MET A 46 2.65 16.76 -6.00
N ILE A 47 2.62 15.45 -5.76
CA ILE A 47 1.38 14.71 -5.54
C ILE A 47 1.44 13.87 -4.27
N SER A 48 0.29 13.73 -3.63
CA SER A 48 0.08 12.79 -2.53
C SER A 48 -1.41 12.56 -2.33
N GLY A 49 -1.76 11.90 -1.24
CA GLY A 49 -3.12 11.68 -0.82
C GLY A 49 -3.19 10.84 0.45
N THR A 50 -4.40 10.55 0.91
CA THR A 50 -4.61 9.57 1.98
C THR A 50 -4.68 8.15 1.43
N ASP A 51 -3.93 7.26 2.08
CA ASP A 51 -4.09 5.82 1.93
C ASP A 51 -5.23 5.36 2.85
N GLU A 52 -6.35 4.98 2.23
CA GLU A 52 -7.62 4.78 2.88
C GLU A 52 -8.10 3.33 2.87
N HIS A 53 -7.27 2.35 2.48
CA HIS A 53 -7.66 0.94 2.44
C HIS A 53 -6.90 0.06 3.43
N GLY A 54 -7.28 -1.22 3.49
CA GLY A 54 -6.61 -2.24 4.29
C GLY A 54 -7.11 -2.36 5.73
N THR A 55 -6.61 -3.40 6.40
CA THR A 55 -6.98 -3.78 7.77
C THR A 55 -6.82 -2.67 8.82
N PRO A 56 -5.81 -1.78 8.76
CA PRO A 56 -5.70 -0.70 9.75
C PRO A 56 -6.91 0.23 9.78
N ILE A 57 -7.56 0.47 8.64
CA ILE A 57 -8.75 1.33 8.55
C ILE A 57 -9.96 0.62 9.14
N THR A 58 -10.14 -0.68 8.84
CA THR A 58 -11.26 -1.46 9.40
C THR A 58 -11.14 -1.61 10.91
N LEU A 59 -9.94 -1.83 11.45
CA LEU A 59 -9.71 -1.89 12.90
C LEU A 59 -9.95 -0.54 13.59
N ALA A 60 -9.57 0.57 12.96
CA ALA A 60 -9.88 1.90 13.49
C ALA A 60 -11.40 2.15 13.50
N ALA A 61 -12.10 1.74 12.45
CA ALA A 61 -13.55 1.77 12.35
C ALA A 61 -14.23 0.97 13.46
N ASP A 62 -13.83 -0.30 13.66
CA ASP A 62 -14.36 -1.15 14.72
C ASP A 62 -14.12 -0.54 16.12
N LYS A 63 -12.93 0.05 16.36
CA LYS A 63 -12.59 0.71 17.63
C LYS A 63 -13.41 1.97 17.89
N GLU A 64 -13.71 2.74 16.84
CA GLU A 64 -14.47 3.99 16.94
C GLU A 64 -15.99 3.79 16.81
N GLY A 65 -16.45 2.57 16.51
CA GLY A 65 -17.87 2.28 16.26
C GLY A 65 -18.39 2.93 14.98
N LEU A 66 -17.54 3.06 13.97
CA LEU A 66 -17.81 3.72 12.69
C LEU A 66 -17.62 2.76 11.52
N THR A 67 -18.11 3.15 10.35
CA THR A 67 -17.74 2.46 9.10
C THR A 67 -16.31 2.84 8.67
N PRO A 68 -15.62 1.96 7.91
CA PRO A 68 -14.31 2.29 7.32
C PRO A 68 -14.34 3.59 6.50
N ARG A 69 -15.45 3.87 5.82
CA ARG A 69 -15.66 5.08 5.04
C ARG A 69 -15.69 6.33 5.92
N GLU A 70 -16.41 6.31 7.04
CA GLU A 70 -16.49 7.45 7.96
C GLU A 70 -15.14 7.75 8.61
N VAL A 71 -14.36 6.72 8.96
CA VAL A 71 -12.98 6.85 9.46
C VAL A 71 -12.08 7.49 8.40
N ALA A 72 -12.11 6.97 7.17
CA ALA A 72 -11.33 7.51 6.07
C ALA A 72 -11.70 8.98 5.78
N ASP A 73 -13.01 9.31 5.72
CA ASP A 73 -13.49 10.67 5.50
C ASP A 73 -13.03 11.64 6.60
N ARG A 74 -13.12 11.23 7.87
CA ARG A 74 -12.67 12.01 9.02
C ARG A 74 -11.17 12.28 8.97
N TYR A 75 -10.36 11.23 8.86
CA TYR A 75 -8.91 11.40 8.92
C TYR A 75 -8.33 12.01 7.66
N ASN A 76 -8.94 11.82 6.48
CA ASN A 76 -8.58 12.59 5.30
C ASN A 76 -8.71 14.10 5.53
N LYS A 77 -9.83 14.53 6.14
CA LYS A 77 -10.00 15.95 6.45
C LYS A 77 -8.93 16.45 7.41
N VAL A 78 -8.69 15.73 8.51
CA VAL A 78 -7.67 16.11 9.52
C VAL A 78 -6.28 16.20 8.88
N ILE A 79 -5.86 15.15 8.16
CA ILE A 79 -4.55 15.07 7.52
C ILE A 79 -4.40 16.17 6.46
N GLY A 80 -5.40 16.37 5.62
CA GLY A 80 -5.39 17.39 4.58
C GLY A 80 -5.29 18.80 5.17
N ASP A 81 -6.10 19.11 6.19
CA ASP A 81 -6.08 20.41 6.88
C ASP A 81 -4.72 20.64 7.57
N ASP A 82 -4.15 19.64 8.25
CA ASP A 82 -2.85 19.75 8.92
C ASP A 82 -1.72 20.06 7.93
N LEU A 83 -1.65 19.31 6.82
CA LEU A 83 -0.61 19.49 5.80
C LEU A 83 -0.78 20.82 5.04
N TYR A 84 -2.03 21.24 4.80
CA TYR A 84 -2.33 22.54 4.20
C TYR A 84 -1.92 23.69 5.13
N ASN A 85 -2.28 23.62 6.41
CA ASN A 85 -1.97 24.65 7.41
C ASN A 85 -0.46 24.75 7.71
N LEU A 86 0.27 23.66 7.55
CA LEU A 86 1.74 23.66 7.59
C LEU A 86 2.36 24.39 6.38
N GLY A 87 1.58 24.65 5.32
CA GLY A 87 2.02 25.36 4.13
C GLY A 87 2.57 24.46 3.02
N LEU A 88 2.27 23.15 3.06
CA LEU A 88 2.72 22.22 2.01
C LEU A 88 2.01 22.52 0.69
N SER A 89 2.78 22.52 -0.40
CA SER A 89 2.37 23.03 -1.71
C SER A 89 2.15 21.92 -2.74
N TYR A 90 1.32 20.93 -2.39
CA TYR A 90 0.90 19.88 -3.31
C TYR A 90 0.14 20.47 -4.51
N ASP A 91 0.44 19.97 -5.71
CA ASP A 91 -0.34 20.24 -6.92
C ASP A 91 -1.68 19.48 -6.88
N ILE A 92 -1.70 18.31 -6.24
CA ILE A 92 -2.91 17.61 -5.84
C ILE A 92 -2.67 16.78 -4.58
N PHE A 93 -3.63 16.83 -3.66
CA PHE A 93 -3.75 15.92 -2.53
C PHE A 93 -5.10 15.20 -2.65
N THR A 94 -5.08 13.92 -3.02
CA THR A 94 -6.30 13.13 -3.30
C THR A 94 -6.46 11.97 -2.32
N ARG A 95 -7.24 10.94 -2.68
CA ARG A 95 -7.65 9.84 -1.81
C ARG A 95 -7.68 8.53 -2.59
N THR A 96 -7.31 7.42 -1.97
CA THR A 96 -7.43 6.10 -2.63
C THR A 96 -8.88 5.64 -2.78
N THR A 97 -9.84 6.23 -2.07
CA THR A 97 -11.29 5.93 -2.24
C THR A 97 -11.97 6.64 -3.41
N THR A 98 -11.24 7.39 -4.24
CA THR A 98 -11.83 8.04 -5.42
C THR A 98 -12.18 7.02 -6.51
N ARG A 99 -13.24 7.30 -7.27
CA ARG A 99 -13.58 6.50 -8.47
C ARG A 99 -12.45 6.47 -9.50
N ASN A 100 -11.68 7.56 -9.58
CA ASN A 100 -10.52 7.64 -10.45
C ASN A 100 -9.44 6.62 -10.03
N HIS A 101 -9.11 6.58 -8.73
CA HIS A 101 -8.15 5.62 -8.21
C HIS A 101 -8.59 4.17 -8.48
N TYR A 102 -9.86 3.85 -8.18
CA TYR A 102 -10.40 2.50 -8.40
C TYR A 102 -10.23 2.07 -9.85
N ARG A 103 -10.63 2.93 -10.80
CA ARG A 103 -10.50 2.65 -12.22
C ARG A 103 -9.04 2.42 -12.63
N VAL A 104 -8.12 3.30 -12.24
CA VAL A 104 -6.69 3.17 -12.63
C VAL A 104 -6.06 1.91 -12.03
N THR A 105 -6.38 1.58 -10.79
CA THR A 105 -5.92 0.35 -10.13
C THR A 105 -6.47 -0.89 -10.82
N GLN A 106 -7.75 -0.90 -11.17
CA GLN A 106 -8.38 -2.00 -11.89
C GLN A 106 -7.82 -2.16 -13.30
N ASP A 107 -7.61 -1.07 -14.04
CA ASP A 107 -7.00 -1.08 -15.36
C ASP A 107 -5.58 -1.71 -15.33
N LEU A 108 -4.76 -1.35 -14.33
CA LEU A 108 -3.43 -1.95 -14.14
C LEU A 108 -3.49 -3.42 -13.73
N PHE A 109 -4.40 -3.78 -12.83
CA PHE A 109 -4.63 -5.16 -12.44
C PHE A 109 -4.98 -6.02 -13.67
N THR A 110 -5.99 -5.61 -14.44
CA THR A 110 -6.44 -6.35 -15.64
C THR A 110 -5.32 -6.46 -16.66
N THR A 111 -4.57 -5.37 -16.91
CA THR A 111 -3.44 -5.39 -17.85
C THR A 111 -2.36 -6.40 -17.43
N LEU A 112 -2.00 -6.45 -16.15
CA LEU A 112 -0.99 -7.37 -15.64
C LEU A 112 -1.49 -8.82 -15.64
N TYR A 113 -2.78 -9.04 -15.36
CA TYR A 113 -3.43 -10.34 -15.41
C TYR A 113 -3.49 -10.89 -16.83
N GLU A 114 -3.96 -10.11 -17.80
CA GLU A 114 -4.02 -10.50 -19.22
C GLU A 114 -2.64 -10.79 -19.81
N LYS A 115 -1.60 -10.12 -19.32
CA LYS A 115 -0.19 -10.38 -19.71
C LYS A 115 0.46 -11.56 -18.98
N GLY A 116 -0.27 -12.25 -18.08
CA GLY A 116 0.23 -13.41 -17.36
C GLY A 116 1.18 -13.10 -16.20
N TYR A 117 1.29 -11.84 -15.77
CA TYR A 117 2.10 -11.45 -14.60
C TYR A 117 1.34 -11.55 -13.28
N ILE A 118 0.03 -11.77 -13.33
CA ILE A 118 -0.78 -12.09 -12.17
C ILE A 118 -1.35 -13.49 -12.34
N PHE A 119 -1.17 -14.35 -11.33
CA PHE A 119 -1.66 -15.72 -11.33
C PHE A 119 -2.37 -16.06 -10.02
N ARG A 120 -3.20 -17.11 -10.05
CA ARG A 120 -3.95 -17.57 -8.87
C ARG A 120 -3.16 -18.61 -8.09
N LYS A 121 -3.26 -18.57 -6.77
CA LYS A 121 -2.70 -19.60 -5.90
C LYS A 121 -3.55 -19.72 -4.64
N GLU A 122 -3.83 -20.96 -4.25
CA GLU A 122 -4.45 -21.25 -2.96
C GLU A 122 -3.42 -21.14 -1.82
N THR A 123 -3.86 -20.51 -0.73
CA THR A 123 -3.10 -20.37 0.50
C THR A 123 -3.97 -20.74 1.69
N LEU A 124 -3.34 -21.21 2.76
CA LEU A 124 -4.02 -21.41 4.03
C LEU A 124 -4.08 -20.06 4.76
N GLY A 125 -5.28 -19.59 5.04
CA GLY A 125 -5.53 -18.35 5.78
C GLY A 125 -6.20 -18.63 7.13
N ALA A 126 -5.92 -17.80 8.12
CA ALA A 126 -6.59 -17.84 9.43
C ALA A 126 -7.80 -16.90 9.44
N PHE A 127 -8.93 -17.41 9.92
CA PHE A 127 -10.21 -16.69 9.99
C PHE A 127 -10.74 -16.68 11.42
N SER A 128 -11.37 -15.59 11.83
CA SER A 128 -12.10 -15.50 13.09
C SER A 128 -13.38 -16.33 12.97
N ALA A 129 -13.58 -17.27 13.90
CA ALA A 129 -14.79 -18.09 13.95
C ALA A 129 -16.06 -17.25 14.24
N SER A 130 -15.91 -16.15 14.96
CA SER A 130 -17.03 -15.28 15.38
C SER A 130 -17.48 -14.31 14.27
N THR A 131 -16.52 -13.76 13.52
CA THR A 131 -16.79 -12.70 12.51
C THR A 131 -16.65 -13.18 11.08
N GLY A 132 -16.01 -14.34 10.85
CA GLY A 132 -15.68 -14.84 9.51
C GLY A 132 -14.57 -14.04 8.78
N ARG A 133 -14.02 -12.99 9.40
CA ARG A 133 -12.97 -12.14 8.82
C ARG A 133 -11.60 -12.80 8.94
N THR A 134 -10.67 -12.45 8.05
CA THR A 134 -9.28 -12.89 8.20
C THR A 134 -8.61 -12.28 9.43
N LEU A 135 -7.81 -13.11 10.09
CA LEU A 135 -6.98 -12.73 11.23
C LEU A 135 -5.53 -12.61 10.77
N PRO A 136 -4.95 -11.39 10.73
CA PRO A 136 -3.51 -11.26 10.49
C PRO A 136 -2.71 -11.98 11.59
N ASP A 137 -1.58 -12.57 11.24
CA ASP A 137 -0.74 -13.40 12.11
C ASP A 137 -0.45 -12.75 13.47
N ARG A 138 -0.24 -11.43 13.50
CA ARG A 138 0.04 -10.66 14.73
C ARG A 138 -1.14 -10.63 15.72
N TYR A 139 -2.36 -10.83 15.24
CA TYR A 139 -3.58 -10.94 16.05
C TYR A 139 -3.89 -12.39 16.44
N ILE A 140 -3.02 -13.33 16.09
CA ILE A 140 -3.10 -14.71 16.56
C ILE A 140 -2.01 -14.89 17.61
N GLU A 141 -2.39 -15.43 18.76
CA GLU A 141 -1.45 -15.84 19.80
C GLU A 141 -1.71 -17.26 20.23
N GLY A 142 -0.69 -17.90 20.77
CA GLY A 142 -0.78 -19.28 21.24
C GLY A 142 0.49 -19.67 21.97
N THR A 143 0.59 -20.96 22.27
CA THR A 143 1.77 -21.53 22.89
C THR A 143 2.82 -21.86 21.84
N CYS A 144 4.05 -21.34 22.03
CA CYS A 144 5.19 -21.61 21.16
C CYS A 144 5.48 -23.12 21.13
N PRO A 145 5.48 -23.76 19.95
CA PRO A 145 5.77 -25.19 19.84
C PRO A 145 7.23 -25.54 20.18
N ILE A 146 8.13 -24.55 20.18
CA ILE A 146 9.56 -24.75 20.40
C ILE A 146 9.93 -24.64 21.89
N CYS A 147 9.48 -23.58 22.57
CA CYS A 147 9.91 -23.27 23.94
C CYS A 147 8.78 -23.28 24.99
N GLY A 148 7.53 -23.51 24.58
CA GLY A 148 6.38 -23.57 25.49
C GLY A 148 5.86 -22.20 25.98
N TYR A 149 6.36 -21.08 25.49
CA TYR A 149 5.87 -19.74 25.85
C TYR A 149 4.41 -19.54 25.39
N THR A 150 3.48 -19.27 26.32
CA THR A 150 2.02 -19.33 26.10
C THR A 150 1.39 -18.15 25.36
N GLU A 151 2.18 -17.12 25.09
CA GLU A 151 1.76 -15.87 24.44
C GLU A 151 2.60 -15.57 23.19
N ALA A 152 3.09 -16.62 22.52
CA ALA A 152 3.78 -16.46 21.26
C ALA A 152 2.83 -15.93 20.19
N ARG A 153 3.30 -15.00 19.37
CA ARG A 153 2.53 -14.44 18.26
C ARG A 153 2.61 -15.37 17.06
N GLY A 154 1.61 -15.31 16.19
CA GLY A 154 1.54 -16.13 14.98
C GLY A 154 2.77 -16.00 14.09
N ASP A 155 3.42 -14.84 14.08
CA ASP A 155 4.60 -14.55 13.26
C ASP A 155 5.95 -14.74 13.99
N GLN A 156 5.95 -14.78 15.33
CA GLN A 156 7.17 -14.74 16.12
C GLN A 156 6.92 -15.13 17.60
N CYS A 157 7.86 -15.88 18.19
CA CYS A 157 7.94 -16.01 19.65
C CYS A 157 8.82 -14.92 20.27
N ASP A 158 8.26 -14.08 21.12
CA ASP A 158 9.01 -13.01 21.80
C ASP A 158 9.95 -13.54 22.91
N ASN A 159 9.78 -14.80 23.36
CA ASN A 159 10.65 -15.42 24.36
C ASN A 159 11.91 -16.06 23.77
N CYS A 160 11.78 -16.89 22.73
CA CYS A 160 12.93 -17.58 22.12
C CYS A 160 13.42 -16.94 20.81
N GLY A 161 12.72 -15.91 20.30
CA GLY A 161 13.12 -15.15 19.12
C GLY A 161 12.88 -15.84 17.78
N ASN A 162 12.38 -17.07 17.76
CA ASN A 162 12.11 -17.80 16.52
C ASN A 162 10.89 -17.24 15.78
N GLN A 163 10.95 -17.25 14.44
CA GLN A 163 9.77 -17.04 13.59
C GLN A 163 8.86 -18.26 13.66
N LEU A 164 7.57 -18.01 13.66
CA LEU A 164 6.52 -19.03 13.71
C LEU A 164 5.56 -18.81 12.53
N ASP A 165 4.77 -19.83 12.25
CA ASP A 165 3.56 -19.72 11.44
C ASP A 165 2.35 -19.89 12.38
N PRO A 166 1.26 -19.10 12.22
CA PRO A 166 0.08 -19.24 13.07
C PRO A 166 -0.49 -20.67 13.14
N VAL A 167 -0.33 -21.46 12.07
CA VAL A 167 -0.80 -22.86 12.02
C VAL A 167 -0.03 -23.78 12.96
N ASP A 168 1.21 -23.42 13.31
CA ASP A 168 2.10 -24.21 14.15
C ASP A 168 1.94 -23.90 15.64
N LEU A 169 1.21 -22.84 15.98
CA LEU A 169 0.93 -22.49 17.37
C LEU A 169 0.09 -23.57 18.06
N ILE A 170 0.46 -23.93 19.28
CA ILE A 170 -0.35 -24.80 20.13
C ILE A 170 -1.46 -23.96 20.77
N ASN A 171 -2.72 -24.39 20.64
CA ASN A 171 -3.91 -23.66 21.11
C ASN A 171 -3.93 -22.20 20.62
N PRO A 172 -3.94 -21.97 19.30
CA PRO A 172 -4.00 -20.63 18.76
C PRO A 172 -5.35 -19.99 19.14
N ARG A 173 -5.32 -18.69 19.43
CA ARG A 173 -6.48 -17.88 19.78
C ARG A 173 -6.31 -16.48 19.21
N SER A 174 -7.45 -15.86 18.87
CA SER A 174 -7.51 -14.47 18.44
C SER A 174 -7.25 -13.52 19.59
N LYS A 175 -6.38 -12.54 19.42
CA LYS A 175 -6.18 -11.42 20.36
C LYS A 175 -7.39 -10.48 20.46
N ILE A 176 -8.31 -10.55 19.49
CA ILE A 176 -9.46 -9.66 19.41
C ILE A 176 -10.59 -10.16 20.31
N ASP A 177 -10.88 -11.46 20.28
CA ASP A 177 -12.05 -12.04 20.96
C ASP A 177 -11.77 -13.34 21.73
N GLY A 178 -10.52 -13.83 21.72
CA GLY A 178 -10.11 -15.05 22.41
C GLY A 178 -10.55 -16.37 21.75
N THR A 179 -11.28 -16.32 20.63
CA THR A 179 -11.76 -17.53 19.95
C THR A 179 -10.64 -18.25 19.17
N PRO A 180 -10.66 -19.59 19.05
CA PRO A 180 -9.72 -20.30 18.18
C PRO A 180 -9.92 -19.89 16.72
N PRO A 181 -8.83 -19.59 15.97
CA PRO A 181 -8.94 -19.29 14.55
C PRO A 181 -9.30 -20.55 13.76
N GLU A 182 -10.06 -20.36 12.69
CA GLU A 182 -10.32 -21.39 11.69
C GLU A 182 -9.36 -21.23 10.52
N PHE A 183 -8.60 -22.28 10.21
CA PHE A 183 -7.72 -22.29 9.06
C PHE A 183 -8.48 -22.81 7.84
N ARG A 184 -8.59 -21.98 6.81
CA ARG A 184 -9.34 -22.30 5.59
C ARG A 184 -8.46 -22.04 4.37
N GLN A 185 -8.59 -22.89 3.35
CA GLN A 185 -7.98 -22.58 2.05
C GLN A 185 -8.72 -21.40 1.42
N THR A 186 -7.96 -20.44 0.91
CA THR A 186 -8.46 -19.27 0.20
C THR A 186 -7.58 -19.02 -1.02
N GLU A 187 -8.21 -18.69 -2.15
CA GLU A 187 -7.50 -18.31 -3.37
C GLU A 187 -7.09 -16.83 -3.29
N HIS A 188 -5.85 -16.55 -3.65
CA HIS A 188 -5.36 -15.19 -3.86
C HIS A 188 -4.72 -15.04 -5.23
N PHE A 189 -4.75 -13.80 -5.73
CA PHE A 189 -3.97 -13.40 -6.88
C PHE A 189 -2.57 -12.98 -6.42
N PHE A 190 -1.55 -13.46 -7.12
CA PHE A 190 -0.16 -13.17 -6.87
C PHE A 190 0.43 -12.42 -8.06
N LEU A 191 1.18 -11.35 -7.78
CA LEU A 191 2.05 -10.71 -8.75
C LEU A 191 3.36 -11.49 -8.85
N ASP A 192 3.72 -11.90 -10.06
CA ASP A 192 4.99 -12.56 -10.37
C ASP A 192 6.15 -11.55 -10.41
N LEU A 193 6.52 -11.03 -9.23
CA LEU A 193 7.69 -10.16 -9.07
C LEU A 193 8.99 -10.76 -9.64
N PRO A 194 9.28 -12.07 -9.50
CA PRO A 194 10.43 -12.70 -10.15
C PRO A 194 10.57 -12.41 -11.65
N ALA A 195 9.46 -12.32 -12.39
CA ALA A 195 9.49 -12.04 -13.82
C ALA A 195 10.12 -10.67 -14.16
N PHE A 196 10.17 -9.75 -13.21
CA PHE A 196 10.75 -8.41 -13.37
C PHE A 196 12.16 -8.27 -12.78
N ALA A 197 12.72 -9.33 -12.17
CA ALA A 197 13.95 -9.25 -11.38
C ALA A 197 15.14 -8.70 -12.19
N GLU A 198 15.37 -9.19 -13.41
CA GLU A 198 16.53 -8.76 -14.21
C GLU A 198 16.39 -7.32 -14.73
N GLN A 199 15.17 -6.94 -15.16
CA GLN A 199 14.90 -5.57 -15.57
C GLN A 199 15.08 -4.59 -14.40
N LEU A 200 14.57 -4.94 -13.22
CA LEU A 200 14.76 -4.16 -12.00
C LEU A 200 16.24 -4.10 -11.62
N ARG A 201 16.96 -5.21 -11.68
CA ARG A 201 18.40 -5.25 -11.37
C ARG A 201 19.16 -4.29 -12.26
N THR A 202 18.99 -4.38 -13.57
CA THR A 202 19.64 -3.49 -14.54
C THR A 202 19.30 -2.03 -14.27
N TRP A 203 18.03 -1.73 -13.98
CA TRP A 203 17.60 -0.38 -13.67
C TRP A 203 18.22 0.16 -12.36
N ILE A 204 18.26 -0.64 -11.28
CA ILE A 204 18.86 -0.24 -9.99
C ILE A 204 20.38 -0.08 -10.11
N GLU A 205 21.05 -0.93 -10.90
CA GLU A 205 22.48 -0.83 -11.13
C GLU A 205 22.85 0.51 -11.77
N ALA A 206 22.01 1.05 -12.66
CA ALA A 206 22.21 2.37 -13.25
C ALA A 206 21.99 3.56 -12.29
N GLN A 207 21.43 3.34 -11.09
CA GLN A 207 21.15 4.41 -10.12
C GLN A 207 22.37 4.74 -9.24
N GLU A 208 23.50 5.09 -9.86
CA GLU A 208 24.77 5.37 -9.15
C GLU A 208 24.68 6.55 -8.17
N HIS A 209 23.69 7.43 -8.36
CA HIS A 209 23.42 8.59 -7.51
C HIS A 209 22.67 8.24 -6.21
N TRP A 210 22.20 6.99 -6.04
CA TRP A 210 21.52 6.57 -4.83
C TRP A 210 22.48 6.44 -3.65
N ARG A 211 21.94 6.59 -2.44
CA ARG A 211 22.70 6.31 -1.20
C ARG A 211 23.21 4.86 -1.25
N PRO A 212 24.51 4.60 -0.96
CA PRO A 212 25.10 3.27 -1.10
C PRO A 212 24.32 2.16 -0.39
N ASN A 213 23.86 2.43 0.84
CA ASN A 213 23.11 1.45 1.63
C ASN A 213 21.74 1.10 1.01
N VAL A 214 21.05 2.08 0.39
CA VAL A 214 19.76 1.86 -0.26
C VAL A 214 19.94 1.03 -1.54
N ARG A 215 20.94 1.38 -2.35
CA ARG A 215 21.27 0.64 -3.58
C ARG A 215 21.70 -0.80 -3.25
N ALA A 216 22.59 -0.98 -2.28
CA ALA A 216 23.07 -2.30 -1.85
C ALA A 216 21.93 -3.18 -1.31
N PHE A 217 21.08 -2.63 -0.45
CA PHE A 217 19.90 -3.34 0.07
C PHE A 217 18.97 -3.78 -1.06
N SER A 218 18.65 -2.87 -1.98
CA SER A 218 17.72 -3.16 -3.09
C SER A 218 18.27 -4.23 -4.04
N LEU A 219 19.55 -4.16 -4.39
CA LEU A 219 20.21 -5.19 -5.21
C LEU A 219 20.26 -6.55 -4.52
N ASN A 220 20.43 -6.59 -3.19
CA ASN A 220 20.38 -7.83 -2.45
C ASN A 220 18.96 -8.40 -2.41
N PHE A 221 17.95 -7.54 -2.19
CA PHE A 221 16.55 -7.95 -2.14
C PHE A 221 16.05 -8.53 -3.46
N ILE A 222 16.52 -7.99 -4.61
CA ILE A 222 16.11 -8.48 -5.94
C ILE A 222 16.47 -9.96 -6.16
N LYS A 223 17.58 -10.44 -5.57
CA LYS A 223 18.04 -11.83 -5.72
C LYS A 223 17.06 -12.85 -5.15
N GLU A 224 16.22 -12.44 -4.22
CA GLU A 224 15.28 -13.30 -3.50
C GLU A 224 13.82 -12.85 -3.69
N LEU A 225 13.52 -12.16 -4.80
CA LEU A 225 12.14 -11.80 -5.11
C LEU A 225 11.27 -13.06 -5.21
N LYS A 226 10.15 -13.02 -4.52
CA LYS A 226 9.13 -14.06 -4.51
C LYS A 226 7.83 -13.46 -5.01
N PRO A 227 6.94 -14.26 -5.62
CA PRO A 227 5.60 -13.80 -5.92
C PRO A 227 4.91 -13.27 -4.66
N ARG A 228 4.11 -12.22 -4.80
CA ARG A 228 3.42 -11.58 -3.67
C ARG A 228 1.92 -11.58 -3.89
N ALA A 229 1.16 -12.00 -2.88
CA ALA A 229 -0.29 -11.90 -2.90
C ALA A 229 -0.72 -10.43 -2.94
N ILE A 230 -1.46 -10.05 -3.98
CA ILE A 230 -1.98 -8.70 -4.23
C ILE A 230 -3.49 -8.59 -3.99
N THR A 231 -4.10 -9.62 -3.39
CA THR A 231 -5.48 -9.60 -2.91
C THR A 231 -5.54 -10.02 -1.46
N ARG A 232 -6.60 -9.62 -0.75
CA ARG A 232 -6.89 -10.01 0.62
C ARG A 232 -8.38 -10.31 0.79
N ASP A 233 -8.68 -11.18 1.72
CA ASP A 233 -10.05 -11.45 2.17
C ASP A 233 -10.47 -10.33 3.14
N LEU A 234 -10.98 -9.24 2.57
CA LEU A 234 -11.38 -8.01 3.24
C LEU A 234 -12.64 -7.48 2.58
N GLU A 235 -13.46 -6.76 3.35
CA GLU A 235 -14.68 -6.09 2.84
C GLU A 235 -14.39 -4.68 2.30
N TRP A 236 -13.27 -4.09 2.71
CA TRP A 236 -12.91 -2.69 2.44
C TRP A 236 -11.64 -2.57 1.59
N GLY A 237 -11.78 -2.00 0.38
CA GLY A 237 -10.70 -1.83 -0.59
C GLY A 237 -11.21 -1.76 -2.04
N VAL A 238 -10.28 -1.73 -3.00
CA VAL A 238 -10.63 -1.75 -4.43
C VAL A 238 -11.12 -3.17 -4.83
N PRO A 239 -12.30 -3.30 -5.47
CA PRO A 239 -12.80 -4.58 -5.96
C PRO A 239 -11.92 -5.18 -7.07
N ILE A 240 -11.86 -6.51 -7.13
CA ILE A 240 -11.15 -7.23 -8.20
C ILE A 240 -11.96 -7.10 -9.51
N PRO A 241 -11.37 -6.62 -10.62
CA PRO A 241 -12.09 -6.33 -11.86
C PRO A 241 -12.24 -7.56 -12.77
N LEU A 242 -12.67 -8.68 -12.21
CA LEU A 242 -12.93 -9.92 -12.95
C LEU A 242 -14.40 -10.33 -12.80
N PRO A 243 -15.07 -10.84 -13.85
CA PRO A 243 -16.51 -11.15 -13.81
C PRO A 243 -16.91 -12.07 -12.65
N GLU A 244 -16.12 -13.08 -12.34
CA GLU A 244 -16.38 -14.02 -11.25
C GLU A 244 -16.19 -13.43 -9.83
N TYR A 245 -15.66 -12.20 -9.75
CA TYR A 245 -15.50 -11.42 -8.52
C TYR A 245 -16.45 -10.22 -8.43
N GLU A 246 -17.32 -9.99 -9.42
CA GLU A 246 -18.24 -8.83 -9.46
C GLU A 246 -19.17 -8.76 -8.22
N HIS A 247 -19.59 -9.91 -7.72
CA HIS A 247 -20.46 -10.04 -6.53
C HIS A 247 -19.72 -10.51 -5.28
N ARG A 248 -18.38 -10.48 -5.29
CA ARG A 248 -17.54 -10.88 -4.14
C ARG A 248 -17.14 -9.66 -3.33
N ASP A 249 -17.89 -9.40 -2.27
CA ASP A 249 -17.58 -8.31 -1.35
C ASP A 249 -16.49 -8.64 -0.35
N ASP A 250 -16.25 -9.93 -0.11
CA ASP A 250 -15.30 -10.48 0.84
C ASP A 250 -13.84 -10.54 0.33
N LYS A 251 -13.55 -10.08 -0.88
CA LYS A 251 -12.20 -10.08 -1.45
C LYS A 251 -11.88 -8.77 -2.18
N LYS A 252 -10.80 -8.11 -1.78
CA LYS A 252 -10.33 -6.84 -2.36
C LYS A 252 -8.86 -6.91 -2.77
N ILE A 253 -8.46 -5.99 -3.63
CA ILE A 253 -7.07 -5.72 -3.96
C ILE A 253 -6.36 -5.28 -2.67
N TYR A 254 -5.16 -5.83 -2.45
CA TYR A 254 -4.34 -5.54 -1.29
C TYR A 254 -3.81 -4.10 -1.37
N VAL A 255 -3.91 -3.37 -0.27
CA VAL A 255 -3.53 -1.95 -0.18
C VAL A 255 -2.10 -1.66 -0.66
N TRP A 256 -1.14 -2.57 -0.47
CA TRP A 256 0.21 -2.34 -0.97
C TRP A 256 0.33 -2.38 -2.51
N PHE A 257 -0.63 -3.02 -3.19
CA PHE A 257 -0.71 -2.98 -4.64
C PHE A 257 -1.38 -1.70 -5.13
N ASP A 258 -2.48 -1.25 -4.50
CA ASP A 258 -3.20 -0.04 -4.94
C ASP A 258 -2.50 1.27 -4.51
N ALA A 259 -1.90 1.34 -3.32
CA ALA A 259 -1.35 2.58 -2.78
C ALA A 259 -0.21 3.13 -3.65
N VAL A 260 0.64 2.26 -4.20
CA VAL A 260 1.71 2.67 -5.13
C VAL A 260 1.17 3.12 -6.49
N ILE A 261 -0.02 2.65 -6.88
CA ILE A 261 -0.77 3.14 -8.06
C ILE A 261 -1.39 4.51 -7.78
N GLY A 262 -1.57 4.85 -6.50
CA GLY A 262 -1.99 6.16 -6.00
C GLY A 262 -1.29 7.31 -6.74
N TYR A 263 0.03 7.25 -6.90
CA TYR A 263 0.80 8.29 -7.59
C TYR A 263 0.36 8.51 -9.05
N LEU A 264 0.16 7.42 -9.81
CA LEU A 264 -0.32 7.54 -11.19
C LEU A 264 -1.75 8.08 -11.21
N SER A 265 -2.62 7.52 -10.36
CA SER A 265 -4.03 7.93 -10.30
C SER A 265 -4.19 9.41 -9.93
N ALA A 266 -3.40 9.91 -8.98
CA ALA A 266 -3.39 11.31 -8.58
C ALA A 266 -2.93 12.23 -9.72
N SER A 267 -1.93 11.81 -10.48
CA SER A 267 -1.47 12.57 -11.67
C SER A 267 -2.57 12.66 -12.73
N ILE A 268 -3.26 11.55 -13.01
CA ILE A 268 -4.40 11.50 -13.94
C ILE A 268 -5.55 12.41 -13.45
N GLU A 269 -5.85 12.36 -12.16
CA GLU A 269 -6.89 13.18 -11.54
C GLU A 269 -6.55 14.67 -11.60
N TRP A 270 -5.32 15.05 -11.29
CA TRP A 270 -4.82 16.41 -11.44
C TRP A 270 -4.99 16.94 -12.85
N ALA A 271 -4.61 16.15 -13.86
CA ALA A 271 -4.73 16.52 -15.27
C ALA A 271 -6.20 16.72 -15.67
N LYS A 272 -7.08 15.82 -15.25
CA LYS A 272 -8.53 15.91 -15.47
C LYS A 272 -9.14 17.14 -14.80
N ASN A 273 -8.82 17.41 -13.54
CA ASN A 273 -9.38 18.52 -12.76
C ASN A 273 -9.00 19.89 -13.34
N ARG A 274 -7.91 19.97 -14.11
CA ARG A 274 -7.45 21.18 -14.78
C ARG A 274 -7.98 21.37 -16.20
N GLY A 275 -8.81 20.45 -16.69
CA GLY A 275 -9.37 20.50 -18.05
C GLY A 275 -8.39 20.06 -19.15
N THR A 276 -7.24 19.50 -18.79
CA THR A 276 -6.22 18.99 -19.72
C THR A 276 -5.92 17.52 -19.42
N PRO A 277 -6.84 16.59 -19.75
CA PRO A 277 -6.84 15.21 -19.23
C PRO A 277 -5.62 14.38 -19.60
N ASP A 278 -4.87 14.74 -20.65
CA ASP A 278 -3.64 14.05 -21.07
C ASP A 278 -2.35 14.67 -20.49
N ALA A 279 -2.44 15.79 -19.76
CA ALA A 279 -1.25 16.52 -19.29
C ALA A 279 -0.35 15.68 -18.35
N TRP A 280 -0.89 14.68 -17.65
CA TRP A 280 -0.11 13.79 -16.78
C TRP A 280 0.94 12.98 -17.56
N ARG A 281 0.75 12.75 -18.87
CA ARG A 281 1.67 11.98 -19.72
C ARG A 281 3.03 12.67 -19.84
N GLU A 282 3.09 13.99 -19.74
CA GLU A 282 4.34 14.76 -19.74
C GLU A 282 5.26 14.39 -18.57
N TRP A 283 4.70 13.85 -17.49
CA TRP A 283 5.47 13.32 -16.37
C TRP A 283 5.70 11.81 -16.51
N TRP A 284 4.68 11.03 -16.84
CA TRP A 284 4.77 9.56 -16.78
C TRP A 284 5.26 8.86 -18.05
N GLN A 285 5.20 9.51 -19.20
CA GLN A 285 5.53 8.93 -20.52
C GLN A 285 6.67 9.66 -21.22
N ASN A 286 7.15 10.78 -20.66
CA ASN A 286 8.30 11.50 -21.16
C ASN A 286 9.60 10.89 -20.61
N PRO A 287 10.51 10.35 -21.45
CA PRO A 287 11.77 9.77 -20.98
C PRO A 287 12.71 10.76 -20.28
N GLN A 288 12.52 12.07 -20.47
CA GLN A 288 13.30 13.12 -19.81
C GLN A 288 12.67 13.56 -18.48
N SER A 289 11.48 13.09 -18.14
CA SER A 289 10.86 13.35 -16.84
C SER A 289 11.66 12.69 -15.73
N ARG A 290 11.81 13.36 -14.60
CA ARG A 290 12.51 12.87 -13.42
C ARG A 290 11.54 12.64 -12.28
N HIS A 291 11.57 11.43 -11.72
CA HIS A 291 10.65 11.02 -10.66
C HIS A 291 11.39 10.92 -9.33
N TYR A 292 10.77 11.46 -8.28
CA TYR A 292 11.23 11.44 -6.89
C TYR A 292 10.14 10.86 -6.02
N TYR A 293 10.47 9.86 -5.20
CA TYR A 293 9.58 9.16 -4.29
C TYR A 293 10.09 9.28 -2.86
#